data_AF-A0A968SW53-F1
#
_entry.id   AF-A0A968SW53-F1
#
_cell.length_a   1.000
_cell.length_b   1.000
_cell.length_c   1.000
_cell.angle_alpha   90.00
_cell.angle_beta   90.00
_cell.angle_gamma   90.00
#
_symmetry.space_group_name_H-M   'P 1'
#
loop_
_entity.id
_entity.type
_entity.pdbx_description
1 polymer ?
#
loop_
_entity_poly.entity_id
_entity_poly.type
_entity_poly.pdbx_seq_one_letter_code
_entity_poly.pdbx_strand_id
1 'polypeptide(L)'
;MASSNGAINTDAVASSVLQVGLISAAAIGVLVIAWPLLWVVSRWWVAEVIVVVDPEAPASTSPSESWELSQGSVTKILAVVVGMGLLTLPLQVGLIALPLWLSRAWEGGPVNDSMRLMAVGLAWILGGGLTLPLWQNLKAAVYLDLCTRRSLEDP
;
A
#
# COMPACT_ATOMS: atom_id res chain seq x y z
N MET A 1 -25.33 -24.89 -47.72
CA MET A 1 -24.53 -23.74 -47.23
C MET A 1 -25.46 -22.84 -46.43
N ALA A 2 -25.54 -23.05 -45.11
CA ALA A 2 -26.35 -22.20 -44.23
C ALA A 2 -25.40 -21.26 -43.48
N SER A 3 -25.51 -19.97 -43.76
CA SER A 3 -24.82 -18.89 -43.06
C SER A 3 -25.35 -18.83 -41.63
N SER A 4 -24.55 -19.29 -40.65
CA SER A 4 -24.82 -19.04 -39.23
C SER A 4 -24.40 -17.60 -38.93
N ASN A 5 -25.29 -16.65 -39.23
CA ASN A 5 -25.12 -15.29 -38.77
C ASN A 5 -25.07 -15.30 -37.24
N GLY A 6 -23.92 -14.90 -36.69
CA GLY A 6 -23.69 -14.79 -35.25
C GLY A 6 -24.66 -13.79 -34.64
N ALA A 7 -25.75 -14.29 -34.06
CA ALA A 7 -26.60 -13.49 -33.21
C ALA A 7 -25.79 -13.12 -31.97
N ILE A 8 -25.48 -11.83 -31.83
CA ILE A 8 -24.86 -11.30 -30.62
C ILE A 8 -25.84 -11.54 -29.47
N ASN A 9 -25.39 -12.30 -28.46
CA ASN A 9 -26.18 -12.51 -27.25
C ASN A 9 -26.22 -11.20 -26.45
N THR A 10 -27.29 -10.43 -26.63
CA THR A 10 -27.47 -9.10 -26.04
C THR A 10 -27.44 -9.11 -24.51
N ASP A 11 -27.84 -10.21 -23.87
CA ASP A 11 -27.87 -10.35 -22.41
C ASP A 11 -26.46 -10.60 -21.85
N ALA A 12 -25.64 -11.36 -22.57
CA ALA A 12 -24.23 -11.57 -22.25
C ALA A 12 -23.42 -10.26 -22.41
N VAL A 13 -23.76 -9.45 -23.41
CA VAL A 13 -23.14 -8.12 -23.60
C VAL A 13 -23.58 -7.17 -22.49
N ALA A 14 -24.86 -7.12 -22.14
CA ALA A 14 -25.38 -6.26 -21.09
C ALA A 14 -24.75 -6.55 -19.71
N SER A 15 -24.60 -7.84 -19.36
CA SER A 15 -23.95 -8.26 -18.11
C SER A 15 -22.46 -7.94 -18.09
N SER A 16 -21.76 -8.11 -19.21
CA SER A 16 -20.34 -7.75 -19.34
C SER A 16 -20.13 -6.23 -19.20
N VAL A 17 -20.99 -5.42 -19.83
CA VAL A 17 -20.95 -3.95 -19.72
C VAL A 17 -21.21 -3.49 -18.28
N LEU A 18 -22.18 -4.09 -17.59
CA LEU A 18 -22.45 -3.80 -16.17
C LEU A 18 -21.26 -4.16 -15.27
N GLN A 19 -20.62 -5.31 -15.49
CA GLN A 19 -19.44 -5.73 -14.72
C GLN A 19 -18.26 -4.79 -14.94
N VAL A 20 -17.96 -4.43 -16.19
CA VAL A 20 -16.89 -3.47 -16.50
C VAL A 20 -17.20 -2.10 -15.91
N GLY A 21 -18.46 -1.65 -15.98
CA GLY A 21 -18.93 -0.43 -15.35
C GLY A 21 -18.74 -0.42 -13.83
N LEU A 22 -19.06 -1.53 -13.15
CA LEU A 22 -18.87 -1.67 -11.70
C LEU A 22 -17.39 -1.68 -11.30
N ILE A 23 -16.55 -2.44 -12.02
CA ILE A 23 -15.12 -2.52 -11.72
C ILE A 23 -14.45 -1.15 -11.93
N SER A 24 -14.77 -0.46 -13.03
CA SER A 24 -14.23 0.87 -13.31
C SER A 24 -14.71 1.90 -12.28
N ALA A 25 -16.00 1.90 -11.91
CA ALA A 25 -16.52 2.77 -10.86
C ALA A 25 -15.86 2.50 -9.50
N ALA A 26 -15.66 1.23 -9.14
CA ALA A 26 -14.95 0.86 -7.91
C ALA A 26 -13.48 1.33 -7.94
N ALA A 27 -12.78 1.14 -9.05
CA ALA A 27 -11.40 1.60 -9.20
C ALA A 27 -11.28 3.13 -9.08
N ILE A 28 -12.19 3.87 -9.71
CA ILE A 28 -12.26 5.34 -9.59
C ILE A 28 -12.56 5.75 -8.16
N GLY A 29 -13.53 5.10 -7.50
CA GLY A 29 -13.86 5.36 -6.10
C GLY A 29 -12.66 5.15 -5.18
N VAL A 30 -11.90 4.07 -5.38
CA VAL A 30 -10.66 3.82 -4.64
C VAL A 30 -9.64 4.92 -4.88
N LEU A 31 -9.42 5.38 -6.12
CA LEU A 31 -8.47 6.45 -6.42
C LEU A 31 -8.89 7.79 -5.79
N VAL A 32 -10.18 8.14 -5.86
CA VAL A 32 -10.72 9.38 -5.29
C VAL A 32 -10.55 9.42 -3.77
N ILE A 33 -10.69 8.27 -3.10
CA ILE A 33 -10.47 8.16 -1.65
C ILE A 33 -8.98 8.08 -1.33
N ALA A 34 -8.21 7.26 -2.05
CA ALA A 34 -6.80 7.04 -1.78
C ALA A 34 -5.95 8.29 -1.98
N TRP A 35 -6.28 9.14 -2.96
CA TRP A 35 -5.50 10.34 -3.26
C TRP A 35 -5.37 11.33 -2.08
N PRO A 36 -6.47 11.84 -1.48
CA PRO A 36 -6.36 12.72 -0.32
C PRO A 36 -5.72 12.04 0.88
N LEU A 37 -5.96 10.73 1.07
CA LEU A 37 -5.30 9.94 2.10
C LEU A 37 -3.78 9.91 1.91
N LEU A 38 -3.30 9.60 0.71
CA LEU A 38 -1.88 9.59 0.38
C LEU A 38 -1.23 10.96 0.55
N TRP A 39 -1.97 12.02 0.22
CA TRP A 39 -1.51 13.39 0.44
C TRP A 39 -1.33 13.69 1.94
N VAL A 40 -2.32 13.38 2.79
CA VAL A 40 -2.20 13.56 4.25
C VAL A 40 -1.08 12.68 4.82
N VAL A 41 -1.03 11.41 4.40
CA VAL A 41 0.00 10.45 4.83
C VAL A 41 1.39 10.99 4.52
N SER A 42 1.62 11.55 3.33
CA SER A 42 2.93 12.13 2.96
C SER A 42 3.38 13.26 3.89
N ARG A 43 2.43 14.00 4.49
CA ARG A 43 2.71 15.11 5.41
C ARG A 43 3.04 14.63 6.81
N TRP A 44 2.32 13.62 7.30
CA TRP A 44 2.53 13.07 8.65
C TRP A 44 3.53 11.91 8.70
N TRP A 45 4.01 11.44 7.54
CA TRP A 45 4.90 10.28 7.43
C TRP A 45 6.15 10.36 8.31
N VAL A 46 6.63 11.59 8.53
CA VAL A 46 7.90 11.88 9.20
C VAL A 46 7.71 12.37 10.64
N ALA A 47 6.47 12.62 11.08
CA ALA A 47 6.16 13.13 12.42
C ALA A 47 6.73 12.24 13.54
N GLU A 48 6.59 10.92 13.39
CA GLU A 48 7.12 9.94 14.35
C GLU A 48 8.64 10.03 14.49
N VAL A 49 9.36 10.32 13.40
CA VAL A 49 10.83 10.40 13.40
C VAL A 49 11.30 11.64 14.16
N ILE A 50 10.59 12.76 14.03
CA ILE A 50 10.92 14.02 14.74
C ILE A 50 10.91 13.79 16.25
N VAL A 51 9.88 13.12 16.79
CA VAL A 51 9.75 12.82 18.23
C VAL A 51 10.87 11.91 18.74
N VAL A 52 11.35 11.00 17.89
CA VAL A 52 12.44 10.08 18.27
C VAL A 52 13.79 10.80 18.26
N VAL A 53 13.99 11.74 17.34
CA VAL A 53 15.26 12.45 17.18
C VAL A 53 15.42 13.60 18.18
N ASP A 54 14.34 14.31 18.50
CA ASP A 54 14.33 15.35 19.52
C ASP A 54 13.54 14.89 20.76
N PRO A 55 14.23 14.32 21.77
CA PRO A 55 13.58 13.83 22.98
C PRO A 55 13.08 14.96 23.90
N GLU A 56 13.47 16.21 23.67
CA GLU A 56 13.03 17.38 24.45
C GLU A 56 11.83 18.09 23.80
N ALA A 57 11.59 17.85 22.50
CA ALA A 57 10.42 18.37 21.81
C ALA A 57 9.12 17.69 22.29
N PRO A 58 8.08 18.47 22.66
CA PRO A 58 6.79 17.91 23.04
C PRO A 58 6.16 17.20 21.83
N ALA A 59 5.73 15.94 22.00
CA ALA A 59 5.12 15.15 20.92
C ALA A 59 3.91 15.82 20.23
N SER A 60 3.29 16.82 20.87
CA SER A 60 2.21 17.62 20.30
C SER A 60 2.64 18.61 19.20
N THR A 61 3.93 18.99 19.10
CA THR A 61 4.42 19.93 18.07
C THR A 61 5.00 19.22 16.84
N SER A 62 5.36 17.93 16.97
CA SER A 62 5.90 17.13 15.87
C SER A 62 5.00 17.09 14.61
N PRO A 63 3.66 16.93 14.71
CA PRO A 63 2.80 16.91 13.54
C PRO A 63 2.84 18.22 12.74
N SER A 64 2.87 19.37 13.41
CA SER A 64 3.00 20.68 12.75
C SER A 64 4.37 20.86 12.10
N GLU A 65 5.44 20.45 12.77
CA GLU A 65 6.79 20.56 12.21
C GLU A 65 6.99 19.64 11.01
N SER A 66 6.45 18.40 11.07
CA SER A 66 6.46 17.47 9.93
C SER A 66 5.69 18.03 8.73
N TRP A 67 4.63 18.79 8.99
CA TRP A 67 3.81 19.43 7.97
C TRP A 67 4.58 20.52 7.23
N GLU A 68 5.30 21.37 7.97
CA GLU A 68 6.17 22.41 7.42
C GLU A 68 7.35 21.81 6.66
N LEU A 69 8.02 20.79 7.23
CA LEU A 69 9.18 20.13 6.62
C LEU A 69 8.85 19.46 5.27
N SER A 70 7.61 18.98 5.11
CA SER A 70 7.14 18.32 3.90
C SER A 70 6.55 19.30 2.86
N GLN A 71 6.41 20.58 3.20
CA GLN A 71 5.78 21.64 2.38
C GLN A 71 6.67 22.09 1.20
N GLY A 72 6.98 21.17 0.30
CA GLY A 72 7.83 21.41 -0.87
C GLY A 72 8.33 20.12 -1.54
N SER A 73 8.24 18.99 -0.81
CA SER A 73 8.72 17.69 -1.27
C SER A 73 7.65 16.59 -1.28
N VAL A 74 6.36 16.95 -1.20
CA VAL A 74 5.22 16.01 -1.19
C VAL A 74 5.29 14.96 -2.30
N THR A 75 5.56 15.38 -3.54
CA THR A 75 5.64 14.46 -4.70
C THR A 75 6.84 13.52 -4.62
N LYS A 76 7.97 13.99 -4.08
CA LYS A 76 9.17 13.16 -3.85
C LYS A 76 8.93 12.13 -2.76
N ILE A 77 8.35 12.56 -1.63
CA ILE A 77 7.96 11.67 -0.53
C ILE A 77 6.97 10.63 -1.04
N LEU A 78 5.97 11.04 -1.81
CA LEU A 78 4.98 10.12 -2.39
C LEU A 78 5.63 9.11 -3.34
N ALA A 79 6.53 9.54 -4.22
CA ALA A 79 7.26 8.63 -5.13
C ALA A 79 8.08 7.59 -4.36
N VAL A 80 8.72 8.00 -3.27
CA VAL A 80 9.50 7.12 -2.39
C VAL A 80 8.59 6.13 -1.64
N VAL A 81 7.48 6.60 -1.06
CA VAL A 81 6.51 5.75 -0.34
C VAL A 81 5.86 4.74 -1.29
N VAL A 82 5.44 5.19 -2.49
CA VAL A 82 4.87 4.32 -3.52
C VAL A 82 5.92 3.32 -4.00
N GLY A 83 7.14 3.77 -4.33
CA GLY A 83 8.22 2.89 -4.77
C GLY A 83 8.56 1.82 -3.74
N MET A 84 8.60 2.19 -2.45
CA MET A 84 8.79 1.24 -1.35
C MET A 84 7.62 0.26 -1.22
N GLY A 85 6.39 0.74 -1.32
CA GLY A 85 5.21 -0.10 -1.34
C GLY A 85 5.31 -1.15 -2.45
N LEU A 86 5.61 -0.73 -3.68
CA LEU A 86 5.84 -1.63 -4.81
C LEU A 86 6.97 -2.63 -4.56
N LEU A 87 8.05 -2.24 -3.89
CA LEU A 87 9.15 -3.14 -3.54
C LEU A 87 8.72 -4.22 -2.53
N THR A 88 7.86 -3.86 -1.57
CA THR A 88 7.34 -4.80 -0.57
C THR A 88 6.23 -5.71 -1.10
N LEU A 89 5.53 -5.31 -2.18
CA LEU A 89 4.41 -6.07 -2.74
C LEU A 89 4.79 -7.51 -3.15
N PRO A 90 5.84 -7.77 -3.94
CA PRO A 90 6.24 -9.14 -4.30
C PRO A 90 6.51 -10.02 -3.09
N LEU A 91 7.14 -9.44 -2.06
CA LEU A 91 7.43 -10.15 -0.81
C LEU A 91 6.13 -10.53 -0.10
N GLN A 92 5.19 -9.59 0.03
CA GLN A 92 3.88 -9.82 0.63
C GLN A 92 3.07 -10.87 -0.15
N VAL A 93 3.02 -10.75 -1.48
CA VAL A 93 2.33 -11.68 -2.36
C VAL A 93 2.93 -13.08 -2.26
N GLY A 94 4.26 -13.20 -2.26
CA GLY A 94 4.94 -14.49 -2.10
C GLY A 94 4.61 -15.16 -0.77
N LEU A 95 4.64 -14.39 0.33
CA LEU A 95 4.33 -14.89 1.67
C LEU A 95 2.88 -15.32 1.82
N ILE A 96 1.92 -14.59 1.24
CA ILE A 96 0.50 -14.95 1.27
C ILE A 96 0.19 -16.12 0.32
N ALA A 97 0.82 -16.16 -0.84
CA ALA A 97 0.58 -17.21 -1.83
C ALA A 97 1.10 -18.57 -1.34
N LEU A 98 2.25 -18.61 -0.67
CA LEU A 98 2.89 -19.84 -0.21
C LEU A 98 1.95 -20.78 0.60
N PRO A 99 1.27 -20.34 1.68
CA PRO A 99 0.35 -21.19 2.43
C PRO A 99 -0.88 -21.61 1.60
N LEU A 100 -1.37 -20.75 0.69
CA LEU A 100 -2.48 -21.10 -0.20
C LEU A 100 -2.07 -22.23 -1.17
N TRP A 101 -0.88 -22.12 -1.77
CA TRP A 101 -0.31 -23.16 -2.64
C TRP A 101 -0.07 -24.46 -1.90
N LEU A 102 0.55 -24.41 -0.72
CA LEU A 102 0.78 -25.59 0.14
C LEU A 102 -0.54 -26.26 0.53
N SER A 103 -1.57 -25.48 0.86
CA SER A 103 -2.89 -26.01 1.23
C SER A 103 -3.63 -26.70 0.08
N ARG A 104 -3.29 -26.35 -1.17
CA ARG A 104 -3.82 -26.99 -2.38
C ARG A 104 -3.00 -28.22 -2.79
N ALA A 105 -1.69 -28.19 -2.58
CA ALA A 105 -0.83 -29.36 -2.80
C ALA A 105 -1.13 -30.52 -1.81
N TRP A 106 -1.67 -30.20 -0.63
CA TRP A 106 -1.97 -31.15 0.45
C TRP A 106 -3.40 -31.72 0.43
N GLU A 107 -4.04 -31.81 -0.74
CA GLU A 107 -5.44 -32.27 -0.95
C GLU A 107 -5.78 -33.67 -0.37
N GLY A 108 -4.85 -34.37 0.27
CA GLY A 108 -5.07 -35.63 0.99
C GLY A 108 -5.37 -35.54 2.50
N GLY A 109 -5.42 -34.34 3.10
CA GLY A 109 -5.68 -34.15 4.54
C GLY A 109 -6.84 -33.19 4.84
N PRO A 110 -7.49 -33.29 6.03
CA PRO A 110 -8.63 -32.46 6.39
C PRO A 110 -8.17 -31.05 6.78
N VAL A 111 -7.72 -30.26 5.81
CA VAL A 111 -7.44 -28.83 6.02
C VAL A 111 -8.77 -28.08 5.98
N ASN A 112 -9.32 -27.80 7.16
CA ASN A 112 -10.53 -26.98 7.30
C ASN A 112 -10.21 -25.50 6.97
N ASP A 113 -11.21 -24.73 6.53
CA ASP A 113 -11.11 -23.32 6.16
C ASP A 113 -10.53 -22.45 7.29
N SER A 114 -10.78 -22.81 8.56
CA SER A 114 -10.19 -22.15 9.72
C SER A 114 -8.67 -22.23 9.74
N MET A 115 -8.09 -23.37 9.35
CA MET A 115 -6.64 -23.56 9.26
C MET A 115 -6.04 -22.72 8.13
N ARG A 116 -6.74 -22.61 7.00
CA ARG A 116 -6.32 -21.77 5.86
C ARG A 116 -6.30 -20.29 6.23
N LEU A 117 -7.36 -19.81 6.88
CA LEU A 117 -7.44 -18.44 7.38
C LEU A 117 -6.34 -18.13 8.39
N MET A 118 -6.06 -19.06 9.31
CA MET A 118 -4.97 -18.91 10.28
C MET A 118 -3.60 -18.84 9.59
N ALA A 119 -3.35 -19.69 8.58
CA ALA A 119 -2.10 -19.66 7.82
C ALA A 119 -1.92 -18.35 7.04
N VAL A 120 -2.99 -17.83 6.43
CA VAL A 120 -2.98 -16.52 5.76
C VAL A 120 -2.75 -15.40 6.77
N GLY A 121 -3.39 -15.44 7.93
CA GLY A 121 -3.20 -14.46 9.00
C GLY A 121 -1.76 -14.44 9.52
N LEU A 122 -1.16 -15.61 9.75
CA LEU A 122 0.25 -15.72 10.14
C LEU A 122 1.19 -15.19 9.07
N ALA A 123 0.94 -15.52 7.79
CA ALA A 123 1.72 -14.99 6.68
C ALA A 123 1.66 -13.46 6.59
N TRP A 124 0.49 -12.86 6.86
CA TRP A 124 0.33 -11.41 6.95
C TRP A 124 1.13 -10.79 8.09
N ILE A 125 1.09 -11.39 9.29
CA ILE A 125 1.86 -10.91 10.45
C ILE A 125 3.36 -11.01 10.17
N LEU A 126 3.82 -12.13 9.63
CA LEU A 126 5.23 -12.34 9.30
C LEU A 126 5.71 -11.40 8.19
N GLY A 127 4.90 -11.21 7.14
CA GLY A 127 5.20 -10.25 6.08
C GLY A 127 5.24 -8.81 6.57
N GLY A 128 4.28 -8.43 7.41
CA GLY A 128 4.26 -7.12 8.07
C GLY A 128 5.49 -6.92 8.96
N GLY A 129 5.82 -7.90 9.80
CA GLY A 129 6.99 -7.84 10.68
C GLY A 129 8.31 -7.76 9.93
N LEU A 130 8.44 -8.46 8.80
CA LEU A 130 9.66 -8.45 7.99
C LEU A 130 9.82 -7.14 7.19
N THR A 131 8.71 -6.53 6.78
CA THR A 131 8.73 -5.25 6.04
C THR A 131 8.82 -4.04 6.96
N LEU A 132 8.37 -4.15 8.21
CA LEU A 132 8.40 -3.07 9.20
C LEU A 132 9.78 -2.38 9.34
N PRO A 133 10.91 -3.10 9.55
CA PRO A 133 12.22 -2.45 9.67
C PRO A 133 12.63 -1.72 8.39
N LEU A 134 12.21 -2.22 7.23
CA LEU A 134 12.49 -1.54 5.95
C LEU A 134 11.73 -0.21 5.87
N TRP A 135 10.47 -0.18 6.31
CA TRP A 135 9.69 1.05 6.39
C TRP A 135 10.29 2.07 7.36
N GLN A 136 10.80 1.62 8.52
CA GLN A 136 11.45 2.51 9.50
C GLN A 136 12.76 3.11 8.95
N ASN A 137 13.60 2.31 8.29
CA ASN A 137 14.83 2.81 7.66
C ASN A 137 14.54 3.87 6.58
N LEU A 138 13.50 3.66 5.78
CA LEU A 138 13.11 4.61 4.75
C LEU A 138 12.60 5.92 5.34
N LYS A 139 11.76 5.86 6.39
CA LYS A 139 11.28 7.05 7.11
C LYS A 139 12.46 7.89 7.62
N ALA A 140 13.46 7.25 8.23
CA ALA A 140 14.66 7.93 8.71
C ALA A 140 15.49 8.56 7.58
N ALA A 141 15.67 7.84 6.46
CA ALA A 141 16.40 8.37 5.31
C ALA A 141 15.69 9.59 4.67
N VAL A 142 14.37 9.52 4.53
CA VAL A 142 13.57 10.65 4.03
C VAL A 142 13.66 11.85 4.97
N TYR A 143 13.58 11.63 6.28
CA TYR A 143 13.77 12.70 7.26
C TYR A 143 15.12 13.40 7.12
N LEU A 144 16.21 12.64 7.03
CA LEU A 144 17.55 13.21 6.85
C LEU A 144 17.69 13.97 5.53
N ASP A 145 17.10 13.48 4.44
CA ASP A 145 17.07 14.21 3.15
C ASP A 145 16.32 15.54 3.27
N LEU A 146 15.17 15.57 3.95
CA LEU A 146 14.40 16.80 4.16
C LEU A 146 15.15 17.82 5.04
N CYS A 147 15.74 17.37 6.15
CA CYS A 147 16.54 18.24 7.01
C CYS A 147 17.74 18.83 6.27
N THR A 148 18.48 18.00 5.52
CA THR A 148 19.63 18.47 4.73
C THR A 148 19.23 19.53 3.72
N ARG A 149 18.09 19.37 3.04
CA ARG A 149 17.57 20.38 2.10
C ARG A 149 17.23 21.69 2.80
N ARG A 150 16.53 21.62 3.93
CA ARG A 150 16.18 22.80 4.72
C ARG A 150 17.41 23.58 5.16
N SER A 151 18.44 22.89 5.67
CA SER A 151 19.70 23.54 6.09
C SER A 151 20.49 24.14 4.92
N LEU A 152 20.23 23.75 3.68
CA LEU A 152 20.84 24.36 2.49
C LEU A 152 20.04 25.58 1.99
N GLU A 153 18.77 25.70 2.38
CA GLU A 153 17.87 26.77 1.96
C GLU A 153 17.86 27.96 2.95
N ASP A 154 18.19 27.74 4.23
CA ASP A 154 18.41 28.77 5.27
C ASP A 154 19.92 28.97 5.54
N PRO A 155 20.60 29.96 4.92
CA PRO A 155 22.02 30.27 5.15
C PRO A 155 22.33 31.03 6.45
#